data_AF-A0A1E1W262-F1
#
_entry.id   AF-A0A1E1W262-F1
#
_cell.length_a   1.000
_cell.length_b   1.000
_cell.length_c   1.000
_cell.angle_alpha   90.00
_cell.angle_beta   90.00
_cell.angle_gamma   90.00
#
_symmetry.space_group_name_H-M   'P 1'
#
loop_
_entity.id
_entity.type
_entity.pdbx_description
1 polymer ?
#
loop_
_entity_poly.entity_id
_entity_poly.type
_entity_poly.pdbx_seq_one_letter_code
_entity_poly.pdbx_strand_id
1 'polypeptide(L)'
;MELENIVANTVYLKAREGGSDSNKGKSKKWRKILQFPHISQCLDIKTKIDVGYEYVVDQQPIGKLLFRQFCERTRPEYHKYNSFLDAADRYEVEVDENRVALAAEVFGRFLKTDDHTSVTDVVTDRVIEDTSSLLEVGSKDIFAECVKCVKSFLAGTPFAEFERSMYFHRYLQWKW
;
A
#
# COMPACT_ATOMS: atom_id res chain seq x y z
N MET A 1 -7.07 46.55 -12.27
CA MET A 1 -7.33 45.42 -13.18
C MET A 1 -6.05 44.84 -13.80
N GLU A 2 -5.27 45.56 -14.63
CA GLU A 2 -4.05 44.98 -15.23
C GLU A 2 -2.93 44.66 -14.21
N LEU A 3 -2.63 45.58 -13.29
CA LEU A 3 -1.61 45.38 -12.26
C LEU A 3 -1.94 44.24 -11.29
N GLU A 4 -3.20 44.10 -10.89
CA GLU A 4 -3.66 43.02 -10.01
C GLU A 4 -3.49 41.65 -10.68
N ASN A 5 -3.80 41.55 -11.97
CA ASN A 5 -3.62 40.33 -12.75
C ASN A 5 -2.14 39.94 -12.87
N ILE A 6 -1.26 40.92 -13.12
CA ILE A 6 0.18 40.67 -13.18
C ILE A 6 0.70 40.17 -11.83
N VAL A 7 0.33 40.83 -10.73
CA VAL A 7 0.75 40.43 -9.37
C VAL A 7 0.25 39.03 -9.02
N ALA A 8 -1.01 38.72 -9.30
CA ALA A 8 -1.57 37.38 -9.04
C ALA A 8 -0.85 36.29 -9.85
N ASN A 9 -0.56 36.53 -11.13
CA ASN A 9 0.15 35.59 -11.99
C ASN A 9 1.58 35.35 -11.50
N THR A 10 2.30 36.41 -11.11
CA THR A 10 3.67 36.28 -10.57
C THR A 10 3.68 35.51 -9.25
N VAL A 11 2.74 35.79 -8.34
CA VAL A 11 2.64 35.08 -7.06
C VAL A 11 2.32 33.60 -7.27
N TYR A 12 1.42 33.28 -8.22
CA TYR A 12 1.09 31.91 -8.57
C TYR A 12 2.30 31.13 -9.13
N LEU A 13 3.04 31.72 -10.08
CA LEU A 13 4.24 31.09 -10.65
C LEU A 13 5.28 30.80 -9.55
N LYS A 14 5.49 31.74 -8.63
CA LYS A 14 6.39 31.57 -7.48
C LYS A 14 5.93 30.47 -6.52
N ALA A 15 4.62 30.31 -6.33
CA ALA A 15 4.08 29.21 -5.52
C ALA A 15 4.29 27.85 -6.21
N ARG A 16 4.13 27.80 -7.54
CA ARG A 16 4.28 26.58 -8.35
C ARG A 16 5.73 26.09 -8.45
N GLU A 17 6.68 27.00 -8.56
CA GLU A 17 8.12 26.67 -8.56
C GLU A 17 8.59 26.07 -7.22
N GLY A 18 7.74 26.15 -6.19
CA GLY A 18 8.12 25.86 -4.82
C GLY A 18 8.96 27.02 -4.32
N GLY A 19 8.35 27.90 -3.51
CA GLY A 19 9.05 29.08 -3.01
C GLY A 19 10.43 28.75 -2.42
N SER A 20 11.32 29.73 -2.35
CA SER A 20 12.73 29.60 -1.91
C SER A 20 12.96 28.97 -0.54
N ASP A 21 11.91 28.69 0.22
CA ASP A 21 11.94 28.07 1.53
C ASP A 21 11.88 26.55 1.43
N SER A 22 12.75 25.87 2.19
CA SER A 22 12.82 24.40 2.31
C SER A 22 11.51 23.71 2.71
N ASN A 23 10.52 24.48 3.16
CA ASN A 23 9.20 24.01 3.57
C ASN A 23 8.24 23.68 2.42
N LYS A 24 8.64 23.84 1.16
CA LYS A 24 7.84 23.48 -0.03
C LYS A 24 6.41 24.07 0.03
N GLY A 25 6.31 25.34 0.42
CA GLY A 25 5.03 26.05 0.53
C GLY A 25 4.21 25.80 1.81
N LYS A 26 4.68 24.95 2.74
CA LYS A 26 3.97 24.71 4.01
C LYS A 26 4.01 25.95 4.92
N SER A 27 2.90 26.21 5.60
CA SER A 27 2.82 27.24 6.66
C SER A 27 3.85 26.98 7.76
N LYS A 28 4.49 28.03 8.29
CA LYS A 28 5.43 27.92 9.43
C LYS A 28 4.83 27.24 10.66
N LYS A 29 3.48 27.24 10.80
CA LYS A 29 2.75 26.62 11.92
C LYS A 29 2.09 25.28 11.55
N TRP A 30 2.43 24.66 10.40
CA TRP A 30 1.74 23.46 9.90
C TRP A 30 1.67 22.31 10.90
N ARG A 31 2.70 22.13 11.74
CA ARG A 31 2.72 21.10 12.79
C ARG A 31 1.68 21.32 13.89
N LYS A 32 1.35 22.58 14.19
CA LYS A 32 0.29 22.93 15.14
C LYS A 32 -1.09 22.77 14.50
N ILE A 33 -1.21 23.07 13.21
CA ILE A 33 -2.46 22.90 12.44
C ILE A 33 -2.82 21.42 12.32
N LEU A 34 -1.84 20.57 12.03
CA LEU A 34 -2.01 19.11 11.85
C LEU A 34 -1.59 18.33 13.11
N GLN A 35 -1.77 18.91 14.29
CA GLN A 35 -1.47 18.22 15.54
C GLN A 35 -2.52 17.14 15.80
N PHE A 36 -2.08 15.90 16.04
CA PHE A 36 -3.03 14.83 16.33
C PHE A 36 -3.74 15.02 17.66
N PRO A 37 -5.03 14.67 17.73
CA PRO A 37 -5.75 14.56 18.99
C PRO A 37 -5.22 13.39 19.84
N HIS A 38 -5.58 13.37 21.12
CA HIS A 38 -5.33 12.23 21.98
C HIS A 38 -6.15 11.01 21.51
N ILE A 39 -5.58 9.80 21.61
CA ILE A 39 -6.21 8.59 21.05
C ILE A 39 -7.63 8.33 21.57
N SER A 40 -7.92 8.69 22.81
CA SER A 40 -9.27 8.55 23.39
C SER A 40 -10.35 9.32 22.64
N GLN A 41 -9.99 10.37 21.90
CA GLN A 41 -10.90 11.18 21.08
C GLN A 41 -11.13 10.59 19.68
N CYS A 42 -10.39 9.54 19.31
CA CYS A 42 -10.49 8.91 17.99
C CYS A 42 -11.16 7.54 18.02
N LEU A 43 -11.34 6.92 19.20
CA LEU A 43 -11.81 5.53 19.30
C LEU A 43 -13.22 5.34 18.73
N ASP A 44 -14.08 6.35 18.86
CA ASP A 44 -15.45 6.36 18.32
C ASP A 44 -15.49 6.44 16.79
N ILE A 45 -14.41 6.89 16.13
CA ILE A 45 -14.31 6.88 14.67
C ILE A 45 -14.40 5.45 14.15
N LYS A 46 -13.87 4.47 14.89
CA LYS A 46 -13.92 3.06 14.50
C LYS A 46 -15.35 2.56 14.26
N THR A 47 -16.34 3.08 14.98
CA THR A 47 -17.75 2.69 14.81
C THR A 47 -18.48 3.49 13.73
N LYS A 48 -17.84 4.52 13.17
CA LYS A 48 -18.42 5.45 12.17
C LYS A 48 -17.94 5.18 10.75
N ILE A 49 -16.84 4.46 10.59
CA ILE A 49 -16.24 4.14 9.29
C ILE A 49 -16.31 2.65 9.04
N ASP A 50 -16.20 2.26 7.77
CA ASP A 50 -15.89 0.88 7.43
C ASP A 50 -14.47 0.56 7.94
N VAL A 51 -14.33 -0.63 8.53
CA VAL A 51 -13.07 -1.14 9.07
C VAL A 51 -12.64 -2.40 8.32
N GLY A 52 -13.22 -2.72 7.15
CA GLY A 52 -12.74 -3.83 6.33
C GLY A 52 -11.32 -3.62 5.78
N TYR A 53 -10.59 -4.71 5.55
CA TYR A 53 -9.27 -4.69 4.92
C TYR A 53 -9.30 -3.97 3.56
N GLU A 54 -10.31 -4.25 2.74
CA GLU A 54 -10.49 -3.61 1.43
C GLU A 54 -10.58 -2.08 1.57
N TYR A 55 -11.39 -1.60 2.51
CA TYR A 55 -11.51 -0.16 2.75
C TYR A 55 -10.22 0.42 3.32
N VAL A 56 -9.68 -0.14 4.40
CA VAL A 56 -8.56 0.47 5.14
C VAL A 56 -7.21 0.31 4.42
N VAL A 57 -6.95 -0.83 3.77
CA VAL A 57 -5.64 -1.17 3.22
C VAL A 57 -5.61 -1.00 1.70
N ASP A 58 -6.65 -1.40 0.97
CA ASP A 58 -6.63 -1.29 -0.49
C ASP A 58 -7.02 0.11 -0.98
N GLN A 59 -8.06 0.72 -0.39
CA GLN A 59 -8.59 2.00 -0.87
C GLN A 59 -7.94 3.24 -0.23
N GLN A 60 -7.38 3.12 0.98
CA GLN A 60 -6.90 4.27 1.77
C GLN A 60 -5.36 4.29 1.82
N PRO A 61 -4.67 5.24 1.15
CA PRO A 61 -3.21 5.24 1.06
C PRO A 61 -2.48 5.28 2.41
N ILE A 62 -3.00 6.04 3.37
CA ILE A 62 -2.42 6.12 4.73
C ILE A 62 -2.64 4.80 5.48
N GLY A 63 -3.80 4.17 5.33
CA GLY A 63 -4.08 2.87 5.94
C GLY A 63 -3.20 1.78 5.34
N LYS A 64 -3.06 1.74 4.01
CA LYS A 64 -2.07 0.90 3.29
C LYS A 64 -0.68 1.05 3.87
N LEU A 65 -0.20 2.29 4.00
CA LEU A 65 1.14 2.58 4.50
C LEU A 65 1.33 2.09 5.94
N LEU A 66 0.37 2.36 6.82
CA LEU A 66 0.45 1.95 8.23
C LEU A 66 0.37 0.43 8.40
N PHE A 67 -0.47 -0.25 7.62
CA PHE A 67 -0.54 -1.71 7.60
C PHE A 67 0.80 -2.32 7.16
N ARG A 68 1.41 -1.78 6.10
CA ARG A 68 2.73 -2.23 5.64
C ARG A 68 3.82 -2.01 6.68
N GLN A 69 3.82 -0.87 7.39
CA GLN A 69 4.75 -0.62 8.50
C GLN A 69 4.55 -1.58 9.67
N PHE A 70 3.30 -1.97 9.95
CA PHE A 70 2.98 -3.00 10.94
C PHE A 70 3.57 -4.35 10.54
N CYS A 71 3.33 -4.79 9.30
CA CYS A 71 3.90 -6.03 8.77
C CYS A 71 5.43 -5.99 8.69
N GLU A 72 6.06 -4.86 8.41
CA GLU A 72 7.52 -4.75 8.34
C GLU A 72 8.19 -4.78 9.73
N ARG A 73 7.63 -4.04 10.70
CA ARG A 73 8.34 -3.78 11.97
C ARG A 73 7.87 -4.63 13.14
N THR A 74 6.59 -5.00 13.15
CA THR A 74 5.97 -5.71 14.29
C THR A 74 5.72 -7.17 13.97
N ARG A 75 5.32 -7.47 12.73
CA ARG A 75 4.97 -8.82 12.27
C ARG A 75 5.70 -9.19 10.97
N PRO A 76 7.04 -9.33 11.01
CA PRO A 76 7.85 -9.59 9.82
C PRO A 76 7.41 -10.85 9.06
N GLU A 77 6.76 -11.82 9.73
CA GLU A 77 6.13 -12.97 9.07
C GLU A 77 5.11 -12.58 7.98
N TYR A 78 4.47 -11.41 8.11
CA TYR A 78 3.50 -10.90 7.13
C TYR A 78 4.13 -10.03 6.05
N HIS A 79 5.39 -9.62 6.20
CA HIS A 79 6.05 -8.72 5.24
C HIS A 79 6.24 -9.37 3.87
N LYS A 80 6.50 -10.68 3.84
CA LYS A 80 6.68 -11.45 2.59
C LYS A 80 5.49 -11.34 1.64
N TYR A 81 4.26 -11.36 2.15
CA TYR A 81 3.04 -11.21 1.35
C TYR A 81 2.95 -9.83 0.71
N ASN A 82 3.31 -8.78 1.45
CA ASN A 82 3.35 -7.42 0.92
C ASN A 82 4.42 -7.25 -0.17
N SER A 83 5.54 -7.98 -0.06
CA SER A 83 6.58 -8.02 -1.10
C SER A 83 6.13 -8.75 -2.36
N PHE A 84 5.38 -9.85 -2.21
CA PHE A 84 4.75 -10.54 -3.34
C PHE A 84 3.74 -9.64 -4.06
N LEU A 85 2.84 -8.98 -3.32
CA LEU A 85 1.87 -8.05 -3.91
C LEU A 85 2.55 -6.93 -4.70
N ASP A 86 3.64 -6.35 -4.19
CA ASP A 86 4.40 -5.33 -4.93
C ASP A 86 5.10 -5.89 -6.18
N ALA A 87 5.47 -7.17 -6.16
CA ALA A 87 6.04 -7.83 -7.33
C ALA A 87 4.96 -8.12 -8.39
N ALA A 88 3.77 -8.54 -7.97
CA ALA A 88 2.61 -8.73 -8.84
C ALA A 88 2.12 -7.41 -9.44
N ASP A 89 2.02 -6.33 -8.65
CA ASP A 89 1.64 -4.99 -9.13
C ASP A 89 2.65 -4.48 -10.17
N ARG A 90 3.95 -4.71 -9.95
CA ARG A 90 5.01 -4.37 -10.93
C ARG A 90 4.90 -5.19 -12.21
N TYR A 91 4.58 -6.47 -12.08
CA TYR A 91 4.39 -7.36 -13.21
C TYR A 91 3.22 -6.92 -14.12
N GLU A 92 2.09 -6.51 -13.53
CA GLU A 92 0.89 -6.13 -14.28
C GLU A 92 1.12 -4.92 -15.21
N VAL A 93 2.00 -4.00 -14.80
CA VAL A 93 2.35 -2.77 -15.53
C VAL A 93 3.62 -2.90 -16.38
N GLU A 94 4.28 -4.06 -16.37
CA GLU A 94 5.52 -4.29 -17.12
C GLU A 94 5.26 -4.37 -18.63
N VAL A 95 6.26 -3.98 -19.42
CA VAL A 95 6.22 -4.07 -20.88
C VAL A 95 6.25 -5.52 -21.37
N ASP A 96 5.65 -5.77 -22.54
CA ASP A 96 5.49 -7.12 -23.09
C ASP A 96 6.84 -7.85 -23.26
N GLU A 97 7.92 -7.14 -23.64
CA GLU A 97 9.23 -7.77 -23.88
C GLU A 97 9.85 -8.37 -22.61
N ASN A 98 9.62 -7.75 -21.46
CA ASN A 98 10.20 -8.16 -20.18
C ASN A 98 9.25 -9.02 -19.35
N ARG A 99 7.96 -9.07 -19.72
CA ARG A 99 6.92 -9.68 -18.90
C ARG A 99 7.18 -11.16 -18.63
N VAL A 100 7.58 -11.95 -19.63
CA VAL A 100 7.83 -13.39 -19.43
C VAL A 100 9.01 -13.63 -18.48
N ALA A 101 10.08 -12.84 -18.61
CA ALA A 101 11.24 -12.92 -17.71
C ALA A 101 10.86 -12.54 -16.28
N LEU A 102 10.09 -11.47 -16.10
CA LEU A 102 9.60 -11.03 -14.80
C LEU A 102 8.60 -12.04 -14.20
N ALA A 103 7.73 -12.66 -14.99
CA ALA A 103 6.85 -13.74 -14.54
C ALA A 103 7.65 -14.89 -13.92
N ALA A 104 8.71 -15.34 -14.62
CA ALA A 104 9.58 -16.41 -14.14
C ALA A 104 10.33 -16.02 -12.86
N GLU A 105 10.77 -14.76 -12.73
CA GLU A 105 11.39 -14.24 -11.50
C GLU A 105 10.40 -14.24 -10.32
N VAL A 106 9.21 -13.65 -10.51
CA VAL A 106 8.17 -13.56 -9.47
C VAL A 106 7.74 -14.96 -9.03
N PHE A 107 7.47 -15.85 -9.98
CA PHE A 107 7.10 -17.23 -9.69
C PHE A 107 8.23 -17.97 -8.95
N GLY A 108 9.46 -17.90 -9.46
CA GLY A 108 10.61 -18.56 -8.87
C GLY A 108 10.89 -18.12 -7.43
N ARG A 109 10.69 -16.83 -7.15
CA ARG A 109 10.95 -16.26 -5.82
C ARG A 109 9.86 -16.52 -4.80
N PHE A 110 8.59 -16.47 -5.21
CA PHE A 110 7.47 -16.45 -4.25
C PHE A 110 6.63 -17.73 -4.25
N LEU A 111 6.69 -18.55 -5.30
CA LEU A 111 5.79 -19.69 -5.49
C LEU A 111 6.50 -21.03 -5.75
N LYS A 112 7.83 -21.02 -5.97
CA LYS A 112 8.60 -22.24 -6.28
C LYS A 112 9.42 -22.76 -5.09
N THR A 113 9.81 -21.88 -4.16
CA THR A 113 10.63 -22.23 -3.00
C THR A 113 9.77 -22.32 -1.74
N ASP A 114 10.28 -23.02 -0.72
CA ASP A 114 9.69 -23.05 0.64
C ASP A 114 10.53 -22.21 1.61
N ASP A 115 11.12 -21.12 1.11
CA ASP A 115 11.92 -20.22 1.92
C ASP A 115 11.06 -19.18 2.68
N HIS A 116 11.71 -18.35 3.49
CA HIS A 116 11.04 -17.29 4.27
C HIS A 116 10.40 -16.18 3.42
N THR A 117 10.66 -16.14 2.11
CA THR A 117 10.07 -15.17 1.18
C THR A 117 8.88 -15.74 0.43
N SER A 118 8.70 -17.06 0.44
CA SER A 118 7.61 -17.76 -0.21
C SER A 118 6.23 -17.47 0.40
N VAL A 119 5.21 -17.47 -0.47
CA VAL A 119 3.79 -17.33 -0.11
C VAL A 119 2.99 -18.62 -0.35
N THR A 120 3.68 -19.75 -0.55
CA THR A 120 3.06 -21.08 -0.76
C THR A 120 2.19 -21.53 0.41
N ASP A 121 2.38 -20.96 1.60
CA ASP A 121 1.58 -21.25 2.79
C ASP A 121 0.14 -20.71 2.74
N VAL A 122 -0.15 -19.77 1.83
CA VAL A 122 -1.49 -19.18 1.65
C VAL A 122 -2.07 -19.37 0.26
N VAL A 123 -1.26 -19.81 -0.70
CA VAL A 123 -1.66 -20.09 -2.09
C VAL A 123 -1.74 -21.60 -2.27
N THR A 124 -2.89 -22.12 -2.70
CA THR A 124 -3.08 -23.57 -2.88
C THR A 124 -2.24 -24.12 -4.04
N ASP A 125 -1.76 -25.36 -3.91
CA ASP A 125 -0.97 -26.06 -4.95
C ASP A 125 -1.58 -25.98 -6.34
N ARG A 126 -2.90 -26.17 -6.45
CA ARG A 126 -3.64 -26.04 -7.72
C ARG A 126 -3.43 -24.68 -8.40
N VAL A 127 -3.49 -23.59 -7.63
CA VAL A 127 -3.31 -22.23 -8.15
C VAL A 127 -1.86 -22.00 -8.57
N ILE A 128 -0.90 -22.60 -7.86
CA ILE A 128 0.52 -22.55 -8.23
C ILE A 128 0.76 -23.31 -9.54
N GLU A 129 0.19 -24.51 -9.70
CA GLU A 129 0.27 -25.30 -10.93
C GLU A 129 -0.35 -24.55 -12.13
N ASP A 130 -1.56 -24.00 -11.95
CA ASP A 130 -2.25 -23.21 -12.97
C ASP A 130 -1.38 -22.00 -13.37
N THR A 131 -0.82 -21.27 -12.40
CA THR A 131 0.09 -20.14 -12.65
C THR A 131 1.35 -20.58 -13.41
N SER A 132 1.92 -21.73 -13.04
CA SER A 132 3.12 -22.29 -13.69
C SER A 132 2.89 -22.59 -15.16
N SER A 133 1.69 -23.09 -15.51
CA SER A 133 1.33 -23.43 -16.90
C SER A 133 1.19 -22.20 -17.80
N LEU A 134 0.92 -21.03 -17.22
CA LEU A 134 0.69 -19.78 -17.93
C LEU A 134 1.93 -18.88 -18.04
N LEU A 135 3.06 -19.26 -17.44
CA LEU A 135 4.28 -18.44 -17.42
C LEU A 135 4.79 -18.09 -18.81
N GLU A 136 4.71 -19.02 -19.77
CA GLU A 136 5.17 -18.83 -21.15
C GLU A 136 4.20 -17.98 -21.98
N VAL A 137 2.93 -17.90 -21.56
CA VAL A 137 1.89 -17.11 -22.27
C VAL A 137 2.08 -15.62 -22.03
N GLY A 138 2.59 -15.23 -20.85
CA GLY A 138 2.85 -13.83 -20.53
C GLY A 138 1.59 -12.94 -20.46
N SER A 139 0.45 -13.51 -20.06
CA SER A 139 -0.78 -12.72 -19.84
C SER A 139 -0.67 -11.85 -18.59
N LYS A 140 -1.31 -10.69 -18.56
CA LYS A 140 -1.20 -9.74 -17.43
C LYS A 140 -1.78 -10.27 -16.11
N ASP A 141 -2.66 -11.26 -16.17
CA ASP A 141 -3.48 -11.75 -15.08
C ASP A 141 -3.03 -13.10 -14.51
N ILE A 142 -1.86 -13.62 -14.89
CA ILE A 142 -1.40 -14.94 -14.44
C ILE A 142 -1.31 -15.08 -12.91
N PHE A 143 -1.07 -13.98 -12.19
CA PHE A 143 -0.99 -13.97 -10.72
C PHE A 143 -2.29 -13.55 -10.04
N ALA A 144 -3.38 -13.31 -10.76
CA ALA A 144 -4.61 -12.73 -10.21
C ALA A 144 -5.22 -13.58 -9.07
N GLU A 145 -5.30 -14.90 -9.25
CA GLU A 145 -5.79 -15.79 -8.19
C GLU A 145 -4.79 -15.92 -7.02
N CYS A 146 -3.47 -15.89 -7.28
CA CYS A 146 -2.46 -15.84 -6.22
C CYS A 146 -2.61 -14.56 -5.37
N VAL A 147 -2.77 -13.40 -6.02
CA VAL A 147 -2.99 -12.10 -5.37
C VAL A 147 -4.25 -12.16 -4.50
N LYS A 148 -5.32 -12.76 -5.00
CA LYS A 148 -6.58 -12.92 -4.26
C LYS A 148 -6.43 -13.83 -3.04
N CYS A 149 -5.72 -14.95 -3.14
CA CYS A 149 -5.39 -15.81 -2.00
C CYS A 149 -4.62 -15.03 -0.92
N VAL A 150 -3.57 -14.32 -1.33
CA VAL A 150 -2.73 -13.52 -0.42
C VAL A 150 -3.53 -12.40 0.25
N LYS A 151 -4.34 -11.65 -0.50
CA LYS A 151 -5.20 -10.60 0.05
C LYS A 151 -6.25 -11.17 1.01
N SER A 152 -6.84 -12.31 0.68
CA SER A 152 -7.82 -12.98 1.55
C SER A 152 -7.20 -13.39 2.88
N PHE A 153 -5.97 -13.91 2.86
CA PHE A 153 -5.21 -14.19 4.08
C PHE A 153 -4.92 -12.92 4.88
N LEU A 154 -4.38 -11.88 4.24
CA LEU A 154 -4.06 -10.61 4.90
C LEU A 154 -5.29 -9.94 5.52
N ALA A 155 -6.46 -10.06 4.89
CA ALA A 155 -7.73 -9.55 5.39
C ALA A 155 -8.26 -10.29 6.64
N GLY A 156 -7.73 -11.48 6.94
CA GLY A 156 -8.09 -12.26 8.12
C GLY A 156 -7.26 -11.88 9.36
N THR A 157 -6.53 -12.85 9.90
CA THR A 157 -5.74 -12.70 11.13
C THR A 157 -4.77 -11.51 11.11
N PRO A 158 -3.97 -11.28 10.04
CA PRO A 158 -3.04 -10.14 10.02
C PRO A 158 -3.74 -8.80 10.18
N PHE A 159 -4.89 -8.61 9.54
CA PHE A 159 -5.67 -7.38 9.67
C PHE A 159 -6.32 -7.23 11.05
N ALA A 160 -6.86 -8.31 11.62
CA ALA A 160 -7.42 -8.29 12.98
C ALA A 160 -6.36 -7.93 14.04
N GLU A 161 -5.11 -8.36 13.86
CA GLU A 161 -4.00 -7.95 14.70
C GLU A 161 -3.58 -6.48 14.48
N PHE A 162 -3.55 -6.04 13.23
CA PHE A 162 -3.30 -4.65 12.89
C PHE A 162 -4.32 -3.71 13.57
N GLU A 163 -5.60 -4.06 13.54
CA GLU A 163 -6.68 -3.30 14.20
C GLU A 163 -6.48 -3.10 15.70
N ARG A 164 -5.78 -4.02 16.37
CA ARG A 164 -5.47 -3.96 17.81
C ARG A 164 -4.14 -3.25 18.09
N SER A 165 -3.39 -2.91 17.06
CA SER A 165 -2.05 -2.33 17.16
C SER A 165 -2.07 -0.80 17.27
N MET A 166 -0.94 -0.23 17.70
CA MET A 166 -0.74 1.22 17.68
C MET A 166 -0.80 1.85 16.28
N TYR A 167 -0.60 1.06 15.22
CA TYR A 167 -0.64 1.54 13.85
C TYR A 167 -2.08 1.86 13.44
N PHE A 168 -3.04 1.04 13.85
CA PHE A 168 -4.45 1.33 13.62
C PHE A 168 -4.93 2.52 14.47
N HIS A 169 -4.46 2.64 15.72
CA HIS A 169 -4.69 3.85 16.51
C HIS A 169 -4.17 5.12 15.81
N ARG A 170 -2.98 5.04 15.19
CA ARG A 170 -2.45 6.14 14.37
C ARG A 170 -3.32 6.38 13.13
N TYR A 171 -3.85 5.35 12.50
CA TYR A 171 -4.79 5.51 11.39
C TYR A 171 -6.04 6.28 11.82
N LEU A 172 -6.61 5.98 12.99
CA LEU A 172 -7.75 6.73 13.54
C LEU A 172 -7.40 8.19 13.83
N GLN A 173 -6.19 8.50 14.31
CA GLN A 173 -5.73 9.89 14.46
C GLN A 173 -5.62 10.65 13.14
N TRP A 174 -5.34 9.96 12.03
CA TRP A 174 -5.36 10.54 10.68
C TRP A 174 -6.77 10.69 10.10
N LYS A 175 -7.76 9.97 10.64
CA LYS A 175 -9.16 10.05 10.24
C LYS A 175 -9.96 11.09 11.01
N TRP A 176 -9.47 11.49 12.18
CA TRP A 176 -10.03 12.57 12.98
C TRP A 176 -9.79 13.93 12.29
#